data_AF-A0A1H1S3M5-F1
#
_entry.id   AF-A0A1H1S3M5-F1
#
_cell.length_a   1.000
_cell.length_b   1.000
_cell.length_c   1.000
_cell.angle_alpha   90.00
_cell.angle_beta   90.00
_cell.angle_gamma   90.00
#
_symmetry.space_group_name_H-M   'P 1'
#
loop_
_entity.id
_entity.type
_entity.pdbx_description
1 polymer ?
#
loop_
_entity_poly.entity_id
_entity_poly.type
_entity_poly.pdbx_seq_one_letter_code
_entity_poly.pdbx_strand_id
1 'polypeptide(L)'
;MTALLGCCLIGARVEAASTASTTYQGQASIVVITNSNSLPGGSLLLCDTGPLPSTGGSLEQTVSNVNVANGGLVIAMARATTVGDGPQTLSDTVMTGFSVELMPPNGGMSLVTADFVGSTATATCDKNGKASVSASVNIQNLVVNGQAVTVTGAANQVVPFPGGRIVINEQASDVTSGSGVITVTALHVIEDGCLNGLFGFAQAGITCPSSAPPPPPSACGKLTGGGWITGTPSGAKGTFGVSGGIKDGAFWGHLEYIDHDTGMNVHSTAVTGFTIDPATPNCATITYNVDINGVSGGTATVVACDNDDTGHGEQGPKDSFSISVSNGYSAGGNLGGSDPGGGTIQMHKCPPGWMN
;
A
#
# COMPACT_ATOMS: atom_id res chain seq x y z
N MET A 1 60.68 21.50 2.32
CA MET A 1 60.13 20.37 1.55
C MET A 1 58.71 20.15 2.03
N THR A 2 57.78 20.43 1.14
CA THR A 2 56.35 20.65 1.38
C THR A 2 55.62 19.31 1.45
N ALA A 3 54.90 19.05 2.54
CA ALA A 3 54.01 17.89 2.64
C ALA A 3 52.66 18.24 2.00
N LEU A 4 52.37 17.64 0.84
CA LEU A 4 51.05 17.67 0.22
C LEU A 4 50.11 16.77 1.04
N LEU A 5 49.13 17.35 1.72
CA LEU A 5 48.01 16.62 2.30
C LEU A 5 46.93 16.47 1.23
N GLY A 6 46.78 15.27 0.68
CA GLY A 6 45.73 14.93 -0.28
C GLY A 6 44.37 14.91 0.41
N CYS A 7 43.51 15.86 0.06
CA CYS A 7 42.11 15.89 0.45
C CYS A 7 41.36 14.78 -0.29
N CYS A 8 41.01 13.70 0.42
CA CYS A 8 40.14 12.65 -0.08
C CYS A 8 38.69 13.17 -0.03
N LEU A 9 38.14 13.61 -1.17
CA LEU A 9 36.72 13.91 -1.28
C LEU A 9 35.93 12.60 -1.25
N ILE A 10 35.34 12.28 -0.11
CA ILE A 10 34.32 11.24 0.00
C ILE A 10 33.01 11.88 -0.48
N GLY A 11 32.64 11.61 -1.74
CA GLY A 11 31.32 11.98 -2.24
C GLY A 11 30.26 11.17 -1.49
N ALA A 12 29.57 11.80 -0.56
CA ALA A 12 28.35 11.24 0.00
C ALA A 12 27.34 11.08 -1.15
N ARG A 13 26.98 9.84 -1.45
CA ARG A 13 25.86 9.56 -2.35
C ARG A 13 24.59 9.97 -1.61
N VAL A 14 23.99 11.07 -2.02
CA VAL A 14 22.60 11.36 -1.70
C VAL A 14 21.78 10.35 -2.50
N GLU A 15 21.42 9.23 -1.87
CA GLU A 15 20.36 8.38 -2.39
C GLU A 15 19.08 9.18 -2.28
N ALA A 16 18.61 9.69 -3.42
CA ALA A 16 17.29 10.30 -3.50
C ALA A 16 16.27 9.28 -2.98
N ALA A 17 15.53 9.64 -1.93
CA ALA A 17 14.37 8.87 -1.52
C ALA A 17 13.42 8.80 -2.72
N SER A 18 13.33 7.62 -3.34
CA SER A 18 12.32 7.31 -4.34
C SER A 18 10.97 7.49 -3.66
N THR A 19 10.20 8.51 -4.05
CA THR A 19 8.76 8.54 -3.78
C THR A 19 8.17 7.34 -4.53
N ALA A 20 8.03 6.20 -3.85
CA ALA A 20 7.35 5.05 -4.42
C ALA A 20 5.97 5.53 -4.90
N SER A 21 5.67 5.36 -6.18
CA SER A 21 4.37 5.67 -6.74
C SER A 21 3.50 4.41 -6.69
N THR A 22 2.20 4.58 -6.47
CA THR A 22 1.23 3.51 -6.70
C THR A 22 1.46 2.89 -8.08
N THR A 23 1.49 1.57 -8.17
CA THR A 23 1.44 0.87 -9.47
C THR A 23 0.16 0.06 -9.57
N TYR A 24 -0.37 -0.02 -10.78
CA TYR A 24 -1.66 -0.63 -11.06
C TYR A 24 -1.49 -1.89 -11.90
N GLN A 25 -2.39 -2.84 -11.72
CA GLN A 25 -2.52 -4.03 -12.54
C GLN A 25 -4.00 -4.29 -12.74
N GLY A 26 -4.45 -4.47 -13.98
CA GLY A 26 -5.83 -4.86 -14.20
C GLY A 26 -6.07 -5.29 -15.62
N GLN A 27 -7.14 -6.05 -15.82
CA GLN A 27 -7.62 -6.48 -17.13
C GLN A 27 -9.07 -6.90 -16.98
N ALA A 28 -9.88 -6.61 -17.99
CA ALA A 28 -11.26 -7.06 -18.07
C ALA A 28 -11.51 -7.69 -19.44
N SER A 29 -12.12 -8.88 -19.45
CA SER A 29 -12.41 -9.64 -20.67
C SER A 29 -13.81 -10.25 -20.59
N ILE A 30 -14.63 -10.04 -21.62
CA ILE A 30 -15.99 -10.61 -21.64
C ILE A 30 -15.96 -12.11 -21.86
N VAL A 31 -15.15 -12.59 -22.81
CA VAL A 31 -15.02 -14.01 -23.13
C VAL A 31 -13.56 -14.40 -23.23
N VAL A 32 -13.17 -15.39 -22.44
CA VAL A 32 -11.89 -16.10 -22.59
C VAL A 32 -12.21 -17.58 -22.66
N ILE A 33 -12.22 -18.15 -23.85
CA ILE A 33 -12.40 -19.58 -24.06
C ILE A 33 -11.06 -20.19 -24.45
N THR A 34 -10.70 -21.25 -23.74
CA THR A 34 -9.57 -22.12 -24.04
C THR A 34 -10.06 -23.56 -24.21
N ASN A 35 -9.28 -24.35 -24.93
CA ASN A 35 -9.51 -25.78 -25.09
C ASN A 35 -10.91 -26.12 -25.64
N SER A 36 -11.37 -25.38 -26.66
CA SER A 36 -12.66 -25.64 -27.31
C SER A 36 -12.53 -26.55 -28.52
N ASN A 37 -13.29 -27.66 -28.55
CA ASN A 37 -13.36 -28.52 -29.74
C ASN A 37 -14.29 -27.96 -30.84
N SER A 38 -15.11 -26.97 -30.50
CA SER A 38 -16.12 -26.37 -31.37
C SER A 38 -15.67 -25.08 -32.05
N LEU A 39 -14.49 -24.55 -31.69
CA LEU A 39 -13.95 -23.30 -32.23
C LEU A 39 -12.72 -23.56 -33.13
N PRO A 40 -12.61 -22.86 -34.27
CA PRO A 40 -11.37 -22.87 -35.06
C PRO A 40 -10.18 -22.40 -34.22
N GLY A 41 -9.14 -23.23 -34.09
CA GLY A 41 -7.96 -22.91 -33.28
C GLY A 41 -8.14 -23.08 -31.76
N GLY A 42 -9.29 -23.59 -31.32
CA GLY A 42 -9.54 -24.03 -29.94
C GLY A 42 -9.55 -22.94 -28.87
N SER A 43 -9.53 -21.66 -29.25
CA SER A 43 -9.59 -20.53 -28.33
C SER A 43 -10.39 -19.36 -28.91
N LEU A 44 -10.95 -18.54 -28.02
CA LEU A 44 -11.63 -17.29 -28.37
C LEU A 44 -11.37 -16.27 -27.26
N LEU A 45 -10.89 -15.09 -27.66
CA LEU A 45 -10.79 -13.91 -26.81
C LEU A 45 -11.69 -12.83 -27.41
N LEU A 46 -12.62 -12.29 -26.62
CA LEU A 46 -13.57 -11.28 -27.06
C LEU A 46 -13.68 -10.15 -26.04
N CYS A 47 -13.67 -8.91 -26.54
CA CYS A 47 -13.90 -7.69 -25.77
C CYS A 47 -12.99 -7.65 -24.54
N ASP A 48 -11.68 -7.64 -24.81
CA ASP A 48 -10.60 -7.65 -23.83
C ASP A 48 -9.91 -6.29 -23.79
N THR A 49 -9.83 -5.67 -22.61
CA THR A 49 -9.13 -4.39 -22.45
C THR A 49 -7.63 -4.51 -22.72
N GLY A 50 -7.08 -5.72 -22.62
CA GLY A 50 -5.65 -5.94 -22.40
C GLY A 50 -5.22 -5.52 -20.99
N PRO A 51 -3.94 -5.75 -20.66
CA PRO A 51 -3.39 -5.36 -19.36
C PRO A 51 -3.29 -3.83 -19.24
N LEU A 52 -3.73 -3.30 -18.11
CA LEU A 52 -3.54 -1.90 -17.73
C LEU A 52 -2.04 -1.60 -17.58
N PRO A 53 -1.55 -0.45 -18.10
CA PRO A 53 -0.20 0.01 -17.81
C PRO A 53 0.04 0.17 -16.31
N SER A 54 1.25 -0.15 -15.85
CA SER A 54 1.58 -0.04 -14.42
C SER A 54 1.52 1.37 -13.87
N THR A 55 1.54 2.38 -14.74
CA THR A 55 1.38 3.80 -14.41
C THR A 55 -0.09 4.24 -14.27
N GLY A 56 -1.04 3.35 -14.53
CA GLY A 56 -2.48 3.65 -14.48
C GLY A 56 -3.03 4.06 -15.84
N GLY A 57 -4.23 4.64 -15.81
CA GLY A 57 -5.00 5.03 -16.99
C GLY A 57 -6.36 4.34 -17.04
N SER A 58 -7.03 4.47 -18.19
CA SER A 58 -8.34 3.86 -18.45
C SER A 58 -8.32 3.14 -19.80
N LEU A 59 -8.75 1.88 -19.79
CA LEU A 59 -8.93 1.04 -20.97
C LEU A 59 -10.38 0.60 -21.02
N GLU A 60 -10.93 0.56 -22.23
CA GLU A 60 -12.30 0.14 -22.47
C GLU A 60 -12.39 -0.62 -23.80
N GLN A 61 -13.24 -1.64 -23.83
CA GLN A 61 -13.69 -2.32 -25.03
C GLN A 61 -15.20 -2.54 -24.99
N THR A 62 -15.83 -2.52 -26.16
CA THR A 62 -17.26 -2.81 -26.33
C THR A 62 -17.48 -3.68 -27.55
N VAL A 63 -18.47 -4.57 -27.47
CA VAL A 63 -18.94 -5.38 -28.61
C VAL A 63 -20.45 -5.53 -28.55
N SER A 64 -21.09 -5.72 -29.71
CA SER A 64 -22.53 -5.98 -29.80
C SER A 64 -22.82 -6.99 -30.89
N ASN A 65 -23.99 -7.63 -30.82
CA ASN A 65 -24.46 -8.61 -31.79
C ASN A 65 -23.46 -9.75 -32.02
N VAL A 66 -22.87 -10.27 -30.93
CA VAL A 66 -21.93 -11.38 -30.99
C VAL A 66 -22.70 -12.64 -31.35
N ASN A 67 -22.27 -13.30 -32.42
CA ASN A 67 -22.73 -14.63 -32.80
C ASN A 67 -21.52 -15.41 -33.31
N VAL A 68 -21.10 -16.40 -32.52
CA VAL A 68 -19.99 -17.29 -32.86
C VAL A 68 -20.51 -18.71 -33.05
N ALA A 69 -19.90 -19.44 -33.98
CA ALA A 69 -20.22 -20.84 -34.27
C ALA A 69 -21.72 -21.08 -34.58
N ASN A 70 -22.33 -20.21 -35.40
CA ASN A 70 -23.73 -20.31 -35.83
C ASN A 70 -24.74 -20.36 -34.66
N GLY A 71 -24.50 -19.59 -33.60
CA GLY A 71 -25.37 -19.52 -32.43
C GLY A 71 -24.82 -20.22 -31.19
N GLY A 72 -23.68 -20.92 -31.30
CA GLY A 72 -23.05 -21.59 -30.16
C GLY A 72 -22.63 -20.63 -29.04
N LEU A 73 -22.32 -19.37 -29.36
CA LEU A 73 -22.20 -18.29 -28.38
C LEU A 73 -22.89 -17.04 -28.91
N VAL A 74 -23.81 -16.49 -28.12
CA VAL A 74 -24.57 -15.28 -28.42
C VAL A 74 -24.43 -14.29 -27.26
N ILE A 75 -24.15 -13.04 -27.59
CA ILE A 75 -24.12 -11.91 -26.65
C ILE A 75 -24.72 -10.69 -27.34
N ALA A 76 -25.75 -10.08 -26.76
CA ALA A 76 -26.43 -8.93 -27.33
C ALA A 76 -25.53 -7.68 -27.28
N MET A 77 -25.03 -7.34 -26.10
CA MET A 77 -24.06 -6.26 -25.89
C MET A 77 -23.12 -6.62 -24.75
N ALA A 78 -21.87 -6.19 -24.85
CA ALA A 78 -20.91 -6.31 -23.77
C ALA A 78 -19.91 -5.15 -23.73
N ARG A 79 -19.39 -4.88 -22.53
CA ARG A 79 -18.41 -3.84 -22.22
C ARG A 79 -17.44 -4.36 -21.16
N ALA A 80 -16.15 -4.19 -21.41
CA ALA A 80 -15.10 -4.43 -20.44
C ALA A 80 -14.34 -3.12 -20.21
N THR A 81 -14.12 -2.77 -18.94
CA THR A 81 -13.39 -1.56 -18.56
C THR A 81 -12.39 -1.86 -17.47
N THR A 82 -11.22 -1.24 -17.55
CA THR A 82 -10.20 -1.27 -16.50
C THR A 82 -9.66 0.13 -16.29
N VAL A 83 -9.61 0.56 -15.03
CA VAL A 83 -9.12 1.89 -14.62
C VAL A 83 -8.16 1.71 -13.45
N GLY A 84 -7.01 2.37 -13.51
CA GLY A 84 -6.12 2.56 -12.37
C GLY A 84 -5.84 4.04 -12.21
N ASP A 85 -6.24 4.59 -11.07
CA ASP A 85 -6.02 6.00 -10.73
C ASP A 85 -6.00 6.20 -9.20
N GLY A 86 -5.16 7.13 -8.76
CA GLY A 86 -4.94 7.45 -7.35
C GLY A 86 -4.70 6.21 -6.46
N PRO A 87 -5.56 5.96 -5.46
CA PRO A 87 -5.43 4.82 -4.56
C PRO A 87 -6.16 3.57 -5.04
N GLN A 88 -6.61 3.46 -6.29
CA GLN A 88 -7.51 2.38 -6.71
C GLN A 88 -7.23 1.83 -8.12
N THR A 89 -7.37 0.52 -8.26
CA THR A 89 -7.61 -0.18 -9.53
C THR A 89 -9.00 -0.79 -9.53
N LEU A 90 -9.73 -0.62 -10.64
CA LEU A 90 -11.08 -1.12 -10.87
C LEU A 90 -11.12 -1.81 -12.23
N SER A 91 -11.63 -3.04 -12.27
CA SER A 91 -11.98 -3.72 -13.52
C SER A 91 -13.41 -4.19 -13.47
N ASP A 92 -14.17 -3.90 -14.52
CA ASP A 92 -15.58 -4.22 -14.64
C ASP A 92 -15.85 -4.92 -15.96
N THR A 93 -16.75 -5.90 -15.92
CA THR A 93 -17.37 -6.47 -17.11
C THR A 93 -18.88 -6.40 -17.01
N VAL A 94 -19.52 -6.16 -18.14
CA VAL A 94 -20.98 -6.21 -18.30
C VAL A 94 -21.28 -6.87 -19.63
N MET A 95 -22.17 -7.87 -19.62
CA MET A 95 -22.76 -8.44 -20.83
C MET A 95 -24.24 -8.71 -20.65
N THR A 96 -24.98 -8.65 -21.76
CA THR A 96 -26.43 -8.84 -21.82
C THR A 96 -26.82 -9.84 -22.89
N GLY A 97 -27.95 -10.53 -22.69
CA GLY A 97 -28.46 -11.53 -23.64
C GLY A 97 -27.43 -12.63 -23.90
N PHE A 98 -26.85 -13.17 -22.82
CA PHE A 98 -25.82 -14.21 -22.89
C PHE A 98 -26.45 -15.58 -23.12
N SER A 99 -25.92 -16.32 -24.09
CA SER A 99 -26.24 -17.72 -24.34
C SER A 99 -25.00 -18.46 -24.82
N VAL A 100 -24.67 -19.59 -24.21
CA VAL A 100 -23.63 -20.50 -24.70
C VAL A 100 -24.15 -21.93 -24.75
N GLU A 101 -23.94 -22.57 -25.90
CA GLU A 101 -24.23 -23.99 -26.12
C GLU A 101 -22.94 -24.80 -25.99
N LEU A 102 -23.03 -25.87 -25.20
CA LEU A 102 -21.95 -26.80 -24.90
C LEU A 102 -22.33 -28.17 -25.43
N MET A 103 -21.47 -28.75 -26.26
CA MET A 103 -21.69 -30.08 -26.82
C MET A 103 -20.48 -30.96 -26.50
N PRO A 104 -20.50 -31.71 -25.39
CA PRO A 104 -19.39 -32.58 -25.05
C PRO A 104 -19.23 -33.75 -26.04
N PRO A 105 -18.00 -34.30 -26.18
CA PRO A 105 -17.73 -35.41 -27.11
C PRO A 105 -18.52 -36.69 -26.83
N ASN A 106 -18.97 -36.89 -25.59
CA ASN A 106 -19.78 -38.04 -25.17
C ASN A 106 -21.27 -37.93 -25.55
N GLY A 107 -21.69 -36.80 -26.15
CA GLY A 107 -23.05 -36.52 -26.57
C GLY A 107 -23.90 -35.83 -25.48
N GLY A 108 -24.96 -35.16 -25.92
CA GLY A 108 -25.77 -34.27 -25.08
C GLY A 108 -25.52 -32.80 -25.40
N MET A 109 -26.52 -31.96 -25.16
CA MET A 109 -26.41 -30.50 -25.31
C MET A 109 -26.68 -29.89 -23.94
N SER A 110 -25.77 -29.02 -23.49
CA SER A 110 -25.98 -28.16 -22.34
C SER A 110 -26.11 -26.72 -22.81
N LEU A 111 -27.11 -26.01 -22.30
CA LEU A 111 -27.38 -24.61 -22.62
C LEU A 111 -27.29 -23.79 -21.33
N VAL A 112 -26.46 -22.77 -21.35
CA VAL A 112 -26.36 -21.78 -20.26
C VAL A 112 -26.79 -20.43 -20.81
N THR A 113 -27.77 -19.80 -20.15
CA THR A 113 -28.28 -18.48 -20.54
C THR A 113 -28.38 -17.55 -19.34
N ALA A 114 -28.23 -16.25 -19.56
CA ALA A 114 -28.49 -15.21 -18.58
C ALA A 114 -28.84 -13.89 -19.28
N ASP A 115 -29.74 -13.12 -18.68
CA ASP A 115 -30.15 -11.82 -19.25
C ASP A 115 -29.07 -10.76 -19.04
N PHE A 116 -28.39 -10.82 -17.89
CA PHE A 116 -27.32 -9.92 -17.51
C PHE A 116 -26.26 -10.70 -16.74
N VAL A 117 -24.98 -10.45 -17.07
CA VAL A 117 -23.83 -10.95 -16.34
C VAL A 117 -22.83 -9.82 -16.20
N GLY A 118 -22.50 -9.46 -14.97
CA GLY A 118 -21.46 -8.50 -14.68
C GLY A 118 -20.56 -8.95 -13.54
N SER A 119 -19.31 -8.50 -13.59
CA SER A 119 -18.33 -8.69 -12.53
C SER A 119 -17.55 -7.41 -12.29
N THR A 120 -17.17 -7.21 -11.03
CA THR A 120 -16.38 -6.06 -10.58
C THR A 120 -15.25 -6.59 -9.71
N ALA A 121 -14.01 -6.23 -10.04
CA ALA A 121 -12.82 -6.42 -9.22
C ALA A 121 -12.28 -5.05 -8.81
N THR A 122 -11.91 -4.89 -7.55
CA THR A 122 -11.35 -3.64 -7.01
C THR A 122 -10.16 -3.94 -6.12
N ALA A 123 -9.09 -3.19 -6.29
CA ALA A 123 -7.93 -3.19 -5.41
C ALA A 123 -7.64 -1.73 -4.98
N THR A 124 -7.43 -1.50 -3.69
CA THR A 124 -7.25 -0.15 -3.13
C THR A 124 -6.07 -0.05 -2.18
N CYS A 125 -5.48 1.13 -2.11
CA CYS A 125 -4.50 1.53 -1.10
C CYS A 125 -5.15 2.42 -0.05
N ASP A 126 -4.92 2.11 1.22
CA ASP A 126 -5.23 3.03 2.30
C ASP A 126 -4.11 4.09 2.47
N LYS A 127 -4.38 5.07 3.32
CA LYS A 127 -3.45 6.16 3.65
C LYS A 127 -2.14 5.70 4.32
N ASN A 128 -2.07 4.46 4.80
CA ASN A 128 -0.92 3.85 5.46
C ASN A 128 -0.18 2.88 4.51
N GLY A 129 -0.45 2.95 3.20
CA GLY A 129 0.16 2.09 2.20
C GLY A 129 -0.32 0.64 2.29
N LYS A 130 -1.45 0.37 2.97
CA LYS A 130 -2.02 -0.97 3.06
C LYS A 130 -2.91 -1.27 1.86
N ALA A 131 -2.68 -2.40 1.20
CA ALA A 131 -3.55 -2.89 0.13
C ALA A 131 -4.78 -3.63 0.69
N SER A 132 -5.91 -3.46 0.02
CA SER A 132 -7.11 -4.28 0.19
C SER A 132 -7.75 -4.57 -1.15
N VAL A 133 -8.42 -5.72 -1.27
CA VAL A 133 -9.10 -6.12 -2.50
C VAL A 133 -10.53 -6.55 -2.21
N SER A 134 -11.40 -6.41 -3.20
CA SER A 134 -12.78 -6.90 -3.16
C SER A 134 -13.26 -7.25 -4.57
N ALA A 135 -14.20 -8.19 -4.66
CA ALA A 135 -14.84 -8.50 -5.92
C ALA A 135 -16.31 -8.93 -5.71
N SER A 136 -17.12 -8.71 -6.72
CA SER A 136 -18.55 -9.06 -6.72
C SER A 136 -19.04 -9.37 -8.12
N VAL A 137 -20.21 -10.02 -8.20
CA VAL A 137 -20.91 -10.30 -9.46
C VAL A 137 -22.37 -9.92 -9.35
N ASN A 138 -22.97 -9.56 -10.47
CA ASN A 138 -24.41 -9.37 -10.62
C ASN A 138 -24.87 -10.18 -11.82
N ILE A 139 -25.71 -11.19 -11.59
CA ILE A 139 -26.14 -12.14 -12.62
C ILE A 139 -27.65 -12.29 -12.51
N GLN A 140 -28.35 -11.99 -13.60
CA GLN A 140 -29.81 -12.00 -13.64
C GLN A 140 -30.31 -13.12 -14.54
N ASN A 141 -31.32 -13.84 -14.05
CA ASN A 141 -32.03 -14.90 -14.78
C ASN A 141 -31.08 -15.98 -15.34
N LEU A 142 -30.11 -16.42 -14.53
CA LEU A 142 -29.25 -17.54 -14.90
C LEU A 142 -30.08 -18.83 -15.02
N VAL A 143 -30.02 -19.46 -16.18
CA VAL A 143 -30.69 -20.73 -16.47
C VAL A 143 -29.68 -21.71 -17.06
N VAL A 144 -29.67 -22.93 -16.53
CA VAL A 144 -28.87 -24.05 -17.02
C VAL A 144 -29.80 -25.18 -17.40
N ASN A 145 -29.79 -25.60 -18.66
CA ASN A 145 -30.64 -26.69 -19.17
C ASN A 145 -32.14 -26.51 -18.85
N GLY A 146 -32.62 -25.26 -18.95
CA GLY A 146 -34.01 -24.89 -18.65
C GLY A 146 -34.35 -24.80 -17.16
N GLN A 147 -33.40 -25.04 -16.26
CA GLN A 147 -33.56 -24.88 -14.81
C GLN A 147 -32.98 -23.55 -14.34
N ALA A 148 -33.78 -22.77 -13.62
CA ALA A 148 -33.31 -21.53 -13.01
C ALA A 148 -32.28 -21.83 -11.91
N VAL A 149 -31.21 -21.04 -11.89
CA VAL A 149 -30.12 -21.15 -10.91
C VAL A 149 -30.17 -19.94 -9.98
N THR A 150 -30.26 -20.19 -8.68
CA THR A 150 -30.15 -19.13 -7.67
C THR A 150 -28.70 -18.70 -7.51
N VAL A 151 -28.41 -17.43 -7.77
CA VAL A 151 -27.09 -16.82 -7.53
C VAL A 151 -27.05 -16.31 -6.09
N THR A 152 -26.21 -16.91 -5.26
CA THR A 152 -26.18 -16.65 -3.80
C THR A 152 -25.34 -15.43 -3.43
N GLY A 153 -24.46 -14.98 -4.33
CA GLY A 153 -23.44 -13.96 -4.05
C GLY A 153 -22.22 -14.48 -3.30
N ALA A 154 -22.23 -15.72 -2.79
CA ALA A 154 -21.05 -16.34 -2.20
C ALA A 154 -19.94 -16.52 -3.26
N ALA A 155 -18.69 -16.36 -2.84
CA ALA A 155 -17.56 -16.65 -3.71
C ALA A 155 -17.48 -18.15 -4.02
N ASN A 156 -17.11 -18.48 -5.25
CA ASN A 156 -16.86 -19.84 -5.72
C ASN A 156 -18.08 -20.78 -5.61
N GLN A 157 -19.28 -20.28 -5.88
CA GLN A 157 -20.50 -21.09 -5.90
C GLN A 157 -20.46 -22.09 -7.07
N VAL A 158 -20.55 -23.39 -6.80
CA VAL A 158 -20.50 -24.43 -7.85
C VAL A 158 -21.92 -24.89 -8.23
N VAL A 159 -22.19 -24.95 -9.53
CA VAL A 159 -23.43 -25.46 -10.12
C VAL A 159 -23.08 -26.59 -11.10
N PRO A 160 -23.34 -27.86 -10.74
CA PRO A 160 -23.06 -28.99 -11.62
C PRO A 160 -24.12 -29.11 -12.72
N PHE A 161 -23.72 -29.67 -13.86
CA PHE A 161 -24.63 -30.12 -14.91
C PHE A 161 -24.03 -31.34 -15.63
N PRO A 162 -24.79 -32.10 -16.43
CA PRO A 162 -24.25 -33.26 -17.12
C PRO A 162 -23.07 -32.87 -18.02
N GLY A 163 -21.90 -33.44 -17.74
CA GLY A 163 -20.66 -33.21 -18.51
C GLY A 163 -19.72 -32.12 -17.96
N GLY A 164 -20.16 -31.37 -16.94
CA GLY A 164 -19.35 -30.26 -16.45
C GLY A 164 -19.89 -29.55 -15.20
N ARG A 165 -19.39 -28.33 -15.00
CA ARG A 165 -19.83 -27.43 -13.92
C ARG A 165 -19.66 -25.97 -14.30
N ILE A 166 -20.43 -25.12 -13.63
CA ILE A 166 -20.23 -23.68 -13.62
C ILE A 166 -19.74 -23.29 -12.23
N VAL A 167 -18.64 -22.54 -12.15
CA VAL A 167 -18.23 -21.84 -10.93
C VAL A 167 -18.65 -20.38 -11.07
N ILE A 168 -19.62 -19.97 -10.26
CA ILE A 168 -20.17 -18.62 -10.22
C ILE A 168 -19.40 -17.82 -9.19
N ASN A 169 -19.13 -16.55 -9.52
CA ASN A 169 -18.37 -15.65 -8.65
C ASN A 169 -17.04 -16.29 -8.24
N GLU A 170 -16.33 -16.87 -9.21
CA GLU A 170 -15.05 -17.53 -8.94
C GLU A 170 -14.02 -16.47 -8.60
N GLN A 171 -13.59 -16.42 -7.34
CA GLN A 171 -12.64 -15.42 -6.84
C GLN A 171 -11.36 -16.08 -6.37
N ALA A 172 -10.24 -15.49 -6.77
CA ALA A 172 -8.92 -15.79 -6.23
C ALA A 172 -8.21 -14.48 -5.89
N SER A 173 -7.58 -14.43 -4.72
CA SER A 173 -6.88 -13.24 -4.25
C SER A 173 -5.55 -13.58 -3.63
N ASP A 174 -4.56 -12.72 -3.85
CA ASP A 174 -3.28 -12.72 -3.16
C ASP A 174 -3.04 -11.32 -2.58
N VAL A 175 -2.95 -11.23 -1.25
CA VAL A 175 -2.91 -9.95 -0.53
C VAL A 175 -1.80 -9.98 0.50
N THR A 176 -0.92 -9.00 0.39
CA THR A 176 0.11 -8.64 1.37
C THR A 176 -0.21 -7.28 1.96
N SER A 177 0.61 -6.80 2.91
CA SER A 177 0.41 -5.45 3.45
C SER A 177 0.50 -4.38 2.36
N GLY A 178 1.48 -4.42 1.45
CA GLY A 178 1.72 -3.35 0.47
C GLY A 178 1.22 -3.63 -0.95
N SER A 179 0.67 -4.82 -1.22
CA SER A 179 0.20 -5.18 -2.56
C SER A 179 -0.95 -6.15 -2.46
N GLY A 180 -1.91 -6.04 -3.37
CA GLY A 180 -3.03 -6.97 -3.45
C GLY A 180 -3.49 -7.15 -4.88
N VAL A 181 -3.82 -8.38 -5.25
CA VAL A 181 -4.42 -8.74 -6.53
C VAL A 181 -5.64 -9.60 -6.26
N ILE A 182 -6.73 -9.34 -6.99
CA ILE A 182 -7.92 -10.17 -7.01
C ILE A 182 -8.36 -10.40 -8.46
N THR A 183 -8.78 -11.62 -8.74
CA THR A 183 -9.52 -11.97 -9.96
C THR A 183 -10.93 -12.39 -9.60
N VAL A 184 -11.87 -12.11 -10.49
CA VAL A 184 -13.23 -12.64 -10.44
C VAL A 184 -13.67 -13.06 -11.84
N THR A 185 -14.27 -14.24 -11.93
CA THR A 185 -15.00 -14.67 -13.12
C THR A 185 -16.48 -14.78 -12.77
N ALA A 186 -17.35 -14.11 -13.52
CA ALA A 186 -18.78 -14.18 -13.26
C ALA A 186 -19.33 -15.60 -13.46
N LEU A 187 -19.01 -16.21 -14.60
CA LEU A 187 -19.33 -17.60 -14.93
C LEU A 187 -18.07 -18.29 -15.48
N HIS A 188 -17.45 -19.16 -14.69
CA HIS A 188 -16.43 -20.09 -15.20
C HIS A 188 -17.10 -21.40 -15.57
N VAL A 189 -17.31 -21.61 -16.86
CA VAL A 189 -17.95 -22.79 -17.42
C VAL A 189 -16.88 -23.79 -17.81
N ILE A 190 -16.94 -24.97 -17.22
CA ILE A 190 -15.99 -26.05 -17.45
C ILE A 190 -16.78 -27.27 -17.92
N GLU A 191 -16.54 -27.66 -19.17
CA GLU A 191 -17.09 -28.87 -19.76
C GLU A 191 -15.94 -29.85 -20.03
N ASP A 192 -16.01 -31.02 -19.41
CA ASP A 192 -14.92 -31.99 -19.42
C ASP A 192 -14.61 -32.44 -20.85
N GLY A 193 -13.39 -32.13 -21.30
CA GLY A 193 -12.91 -32.46 -22.64
C GLY A 193 -13.54 -31.65 -23.79
N CYS A 194 -14.29 -30.59 -23.51
CA CYS A 194 -14.93 -29.76 -24.53
C CYS A 194 -14.61 -28.27 -24.47
N LEU A 195 -14.64 -27.65 -23.28
CA LEU A 195 -14.53 -26.20 -23.16
C LEU A 195 -14.07 -25.79 -21.75
N ASN A 196 -13.15 -24.85 -21.68
CA ASN A 196 -12.89 -24.05 -20.48
C ASN A 196 -13.12 -22.58 -20.84
N GLY A 197 -14.21 -22.00 -20.32
CA GLY A 197 -14.66 -20.67 -20.68
C GLY A 197 -14.86 -19.77 -19.46
N LEU A 198 -14.17 -18.63 -19.45
CA LEU A 198 -14.40 -17.54 -18.52
C LEU A 198 -15.31 -16.52 -19.19
N PHE A 199 -16.45 -16.25 -18.56
CA PHE A 199 -17.37 -15.22 -18.99
C PHE A 199 -17.49 -14.15 -17.91
N GLY A 200 -17.19 -12.90 -18.28
CA GLY A 200 -17.10 -11.78 -17.36
C GLY A 200 -15.90 -11.89 -16.41
N PHE A 201 -14.69 -11.97 -16.97
CA PHE A 201 -13.44 -11.98 -16.21
C PHE A 201 -12.99 -10.55 -15.89
N ALA A 202 -12.70 -10.27 -14.62
CA ALA A 202 -12.12 -9.01 -14.17
C ALA A 202 -10.96 -9.27 -13.20
N GLN A 203 -9.85 -8.59 -13.42
CA GLN A 203 -8.68 -8.58 -12.54
C GLN A 203 -8.43 -7.15 -12.07
N ALA A 204 -8.23 -6.97 -10.76
CA ALA A 204 -7.73 -5.73 -10.20
C ALA A 204 -6.57 -6.03 -9.24
N GLY A 205 -5.50 -5.29 -9.40
CA GLY A 205 -4.29 -5.38 -8.62
C GLY A 205 -3.70 -4.00 -8.40
N ILE A 206 -3.06 -3.82 -7.25
CA ILE A 206 -2.45 -2.57 -6.86
C ILE A 206 -1.24 -2.86 -5.99
N THR A 207 -0.14 -2.15 -6.23
CA THR A 207 0.96 -2.06 -5.28
C THR A 207 0.97 -0.65 -4.72
N CYS A 208 0.80 -0.59 -3.41
CA CYS A 208 0.71 0.65 -2.70
C CYS A 208 2.10 1.25 -2.50
N PRO A 209 2.20 2.58 -2.60
CA PRO A 209 3.41 3.26 -2.18
C PRO A 209 3.62 2.92 -0.71
N SER A 210 4.81 2.44 -0.38
CA SER A 210 5.14 2.19 1.01
C SER A 210 5.15 3.54 1.71
N SER A 211 4.15 3.81 2.54
CA SER A 211 4.38 4.68 3.70
C SER A 211 5.09 3.85 4.77
N ALA A 212 6.12 3.09 4.39
CA ALA A 212 6.89 2.35 5.37
C ALA A 212 7.52 3.39 6.27
N PRO A 213 7.19 3.41 7.58
CA PRO A 213 8.19 3.88 8.52
C PRO A 213 9.47 3.08 8.21
N PRO A 214 10.66 3.69 8.28
CA PRO A 214 11.91 2.95 8.10
C PRO A 214 11.82 1.65 8.92
N PRO A 215 12.32 0.51 8.38
CA PRO A 215 12.29 -0.74 9.12
C PRO A 215 12.82 -0.44 10.52
N PRO A 216 12.11 -0.82 11.61
CA PRO A 216 12.65 -0.62 12.94
C PRO A 216 14.03 -1.29 12.91
N PRO A 217 15.12 -0.53 13.17
CA PRO A 217 16.41 -1.15 13.30
C PRO A 217 16.26 -2.39 14.18
N SER A 218 16.94 -3.47 13.83
CA SER A 218 17.26 -4.55 14.77
C SER A 218 18.05 -4.06 16.00
N ALA A 219 18.24 -2.75 16.15
CA ALA A 219 18.70 -2.08 17.35
C ALA A 219 17.48 -1.72 18.21
N CYS A 220 17.27 -2.47 19.28
CA CYS A 220 16.45 -1.96 20.36
C CYS A 220 17.23 -0.88 21.14
N GLY A 221 16.52 0.09 21.70
CA GLY A 221 17.14 1.24 22.34
C GLY A 221 16.15 2.39 22.53
N LYS A 222 16.49 3.32 23.42
CA LYS A 222 15.72 4.54 23.64
C LYS A 222 16.63 5.70 23.97
N LEU A 223 16.18 6.90 23.60
CA LEU A 223 16.66 8.16 24.12
C LEU A 223 15.50 8.84 24.84
N THR A 224 15.77 9.40 26.01
CA THR A 224 14.83 10.25 26.75
C THR A 224 15.56 11.48 27.23
N GLY A 225 14.88 12.61 27.30
CA GLY A 225 15.47 13.80 27.86
C GLY A 225 14.50 14.96 27.89
N GLY A 226 14.99 16.07 28.44
CA GLY A 226 14.23 17.29 28.52
C GLY A 226 15.14 18.41 29.00
N GLY A 227 14.81 19.62 28.61
CA GLY A 227 15.71 20.73 28.85
C GLY A 227 15.36 21.97 28.05
N TRP A 228 16.37 22.80 27.85
CA TRP A 228 16.26 24.00 27.03
C TRP A 228 17.56 24.32 26.31
N ILE A 229 17.41 24.98 25.17
CA ILE A 229 18.47 25.50 24.31
C ILE A 229 18.28 27.00 24.08
N THR A 230 19.34 27.70 23.67
CA THR A 230 19.29 29.13 23.29
C THR A 230 19.66 29.40 21.83
N GLY A 231 20.09 28.39 21.07
CA GLY A 231 20.32 28.53 19.63
C GLY A 231 19.01 28.47 18.82
N THR A 232 18.00 29.22 19.26
CA THR A 232 16.78 29.49 18.50
C THR A 232 17.04 30.67 17.54
N PRO A 233 16.20 30.88 16.51
CA PRO A 233 16.36 32.01 15.59
C PRO A 233 16.36 33.39 16.29
N SER A 234 15.65 33.52 17.41
CA SER A 234 15.58 34.76 18.20
C SER A 234 16.64 34.86 19.31
N GLY A 235 17.31 33.74 19.63
CA GLY A 235 18.19 33.63 20.80
C GLY A 235 17.45 33.43 22.13
N ALA A 236 16.11 33.43 22.12
CA ALA A 236 15.31 33.11 23.30
C ALA A 236 15.34 31.61 23.62
N LYS A 237 14.85 31.26 24.81
CA LYS A 237 14.82 29.86 25.25
C LYS A 237 13.85 29.04 24.41
N GLY A 238 14.32 27.91 23.90
CA GLY A 238 13.48 26.83 23.39
C GLY A 238 13.47 25.69 24.42
N THR A 239 12.34 25.43 25.07
CA THR A 239 12.19 24.34 26.05
C THR A 239 11.62 23.09 25.38
N PHE A 240 12.05 21.91 25.79
CA PHE A 240 11.58 20.67 25.20
C PHE A 240 11.50 19.51 26.20
N GLY A 241 10.65 18.55 25.86
CA GLY A 241 10.68 17.18 26.37
C GLY A 241 10.74 16.22 25.18
N VAL A 242 11.70 15.31 25.18
CA VAL A 242 11.95 14.42 24.04
C VAL A 242 12.09 12.98 24.51
N SER A 243 11.48 12.07 23.75
CA SER A 243 11.72 10.65 23.85
C SER A 243 11.52 9.98 22.50
N GLY A 244 12.33 8.96 22.23
CA GLY A 244 12.26 8.15 21.02
C GLY A 244 12.96 6.81 21.24
N GLY A 245 12.49 5.75 20.60
CA GLY A 245 13.08 4.44 20.74
C GLY A 245 12.30 3.37 20.01
N ILE A 246 12.79 2.14 20.14
CA ILE A 246 12.16 0.93 19.59
C ILE A 246 11.92 -0.03 20.75
N LYS A 247 10.63 -0.32 20.99
CA LYS A 247 10.15 -1.23 22.02
C LYS A 247 9.31 -2.32 21.36
N ASP A 248 9.66 -3.58 21.58
CA ASP A 248 8.96 -4.75 21.01
C ASP A 248 8.78 -4.63 19.48
N GLY A 249 9.80 -4.12 18.78
CA GLY A 249 9.79 -3.93 17.33
C GLY A 249 8.94 -2.74 16.84
N ALA A 250 8.34 -1.95 17.73
CA ALA A 250 7.55 -0.77 17.38
C ALA A 250 8.21 0.53 17.87
N PHE A 251 7.97 1.64 17.18
CA PHE A 251 8.43 2.95 17.63
C PHE A 251 7.70 3.39 18.90
N TRP A 252 8.44 4.03 19.80
CA TRP A 252 7.97 4.54 21.08
C TRP A 252 8.56 5.92 21.34
N GLY A 253 7.78 6.82 21.94
CA GLY A 253 8.29 8.13 22.39
C GLY A 253 7.26 9.26 22.26
N HIS A 254 7.74 10.48 22.46
CA HIS A 254 6.99 11.73 22.52
C HIS A 254 7.92 12.93 22.29
N LEU A 255 7.40 14.00 21.73
CA LEU A 255 8.06 15.31 21.63
C LEU A 255 7.10 16.41 22.06
N GLU A 256 7.60 17.30 22.91
CA GLU A 256 7.04 18.62 23.18
C GLU A 256 8.15 19.66 22.98
N TYR A 257 7.89 20.75 22.28
CA TYR A 257 8.82 21.87 22.13
C TYR A 257 8.08 23.20 22.15
N ILE A 258 8.62 24.19 22.87
CA ILE A 258 8.10 25.56 22.93
C ILE A 258 9.25 26.55 22.74
N ASP A 259 9.14 27.42 21.73
CA ASP A 259 9.98 28.62 21.61
C ASP A 259 9.33 29.79 22.36
N HIS A 260 10.04 30.37 23.33
CA HIS A 260 9.47 31.36 24.25
C HIS A 260 9.42 32.79 23.71
N ASP A 261 10.01 33.07 22.53
CA ASP A 261 9.88 34.39 21.89
C ASP A 261 8.65 34.41 20.96
N THR A 262 8.57 33.40 20.09
CA THR A 262 7.48 33.29 19.10
C THR A 262 6.21 32.68 19.68
N GLY A 263 6.32 31.96 20.81
CA GLY A 263 5.25 31.13 21.36
C GLY A 263 4.98 29.87 20.54
N MET A 264 5.85 29.52 19.59
CA MET A 264 5.65 28.35 18.74
C MET A 264 5.68 27.07 19.57
N ASN A 265 4.64 26.27 19.45
CA ASN A 265 4.47 24.98 20.11
C ASN A 265 4.52 23.84 19.07
N VAL A 266 5.29 22.80 19.35
CA VAL A 266 5.36 21.58 18.54
C VAL A 266 5.06 20.39 19.44
N HIS A 267 4.00 19.67 19.12
CA HIS A 267 3.51 18.52 19.87
C HIS A 267 3.51 17.28 18.98
N SER A 268 4.13 16.17 19.40
CA SER A 268 4.11 14.94 18.61
C SER A 268 2.78 14.22 18.65
N THR A 269 2.34 13.73 17.49
CA THR A 269 1.21 12.79 17.38
C THR A 269 1.67 11.36 17.12
N ALA A 270 2.88 11.15 16.59
CA ALA A 270 3.50 9.83 16.45
C ALA A 270 5.03 9.93 16.32
N VAL A 271 5.73 8.88 16.74
CA VAL A 271 7.14 8.64 16.38
C VAL A 271 7.19 7.86 15.07
N THR A 272 7.93 8.35 14.10
CA THR A 272 8.01 7.77 12.75
C THR A 272 9.38 7.18 12.43
N GLY A 273 10.37 7.38 13.29
CA GLY A 273 11.71 6.83 13.10
C GLY A 273 12.62 7.07 14.29
N PHE A 274 13.53 6.13 14.51
CA PHE A 274 14.58 6.20 15.53
C PHE A 274 15.84 5.55 14.98
N THR A 275 16.93 6.30 14.89
CA THR A 275 18.22 5.80 14.41
C THR A 275 19.35 6.27 15.31
N ILE A 276 20.32 5.37 15.53
CA ILE A 276 21.58 5.67 16.21
C ILE A 276 22.67 5.50 15.14
N ASP A 277 23.43 6.56 14.88
CA ASP A 277 24.57 6.47 13.96
C ASP A 277 25.73 5.77 14.68
N PRO A 278 26.29 4.66 14.15
CA PRO A 278 27.45 3.99 14.73
C PRO A 278 28.67 4.90 14.92
N ALA A 279 28.80 5.97 14.14
CA ALA A 279 29.88 6.96 14.28
C ALA A 279 29.66 7.94 15.45
N THR A 280 28.40 8.13 15.87
CA THR A 280 28.02 8.95 17.03
C THR A 280 27.06 8.14 17.92
N PRO A 281 27.54 7.07 18.58
CA PRO A 281 26.69 6.09 19.26
C PRO A 281 25.98 6.63 20.50
N ASN A 282 26.29 7.86 20.89
CA ASN A 282 25.69 8.60 21.99
C ASN A 282 24.61 9.59 21.50
N CYS A 283 24.41 9.70 20.19
CA CYS A 283 23.38 10.50 19.56
C CYS A 283 22.28 9.61 18.96
N ALA A 284 21.04 10.11 18.95
CA ALA A 284 19.98 9.55 18.13
C ALA A 284 19.32 10.63 17.27
N THR A 285 18.93 10.22 16.06
CA THR A 285 17.99 10.96 15.23
C THR A 285 16.60 10.37 15.40
N ILE A 286 15.62 11.21 15.70
CA ILE A 286 14.23 10.82 15.94
C ILE A 286 13.34 11.64 15.02
N THR A 287 12.43 10.99 14.30
CA THR A 287 11.46 11.67 13.44
C THR A 287 10.06 11.52 14.00
N TYR A 288 9.25 12.57 13.85
CA TYR A 288 7.90 12.67 14.39
C TYR A 288 6.91 13.22 13.36
N ASN A 289 5.67 12.73 13.44
CA ASN A 289 4.50 13.51 13.02
C ASN A 289 4.13 14.47 14.16
N VAL A 290 3.78 15.71 13.84
CA VAL A 290 3.53 16.75 14.84
C VAL A 290 2.33 17.64 14.50
N ASP A 291 1.75 18.22 15.55
CA ASP A 291 0.93 19.42 15.48
C ASP A 291 1.82 20.64 15.73
N ILE A 292 1.69 21.67 14.90
CA ILE A 292 2.44 22.94 15.04
C ILE A 292 1.43 24.02 15.38
N ASN A 293 1.53 24.62 16.56
CA ASN A 293 0.54 25.57 17.09
C ASN A 293 -0.90 25.04 17.03
N GLY A 294 -1.07 23.73 17.29
CA GLY A 294 -2.37 23.04 17.23
C GLY A 294 -2.87 22.69 15.82
N VAL A 295 -2.07 22.92 14.77
CA VAL A 295 -2.41 22.54 13.39
C VAL A 295 -1.70 21.23 13.03
N SER A 296 -2.49 20.20 12.70
CA SER A 296 -1.99 18.87 12.33
C SER A 296 -1.41 18.80 10.92
N GLY A 297 -0.61 17.76 10.68
CA GLY A 297 -0.02 17.44 9.38
C GLY A 297 1.44 17.91 9.21
N GLY A 298 2.06 18.41 10.28
CA GLY A 298 3.48 18.75 10.28
C GLY A 298 4.37 17.55 10.55
N THR A 299 5.66 17.72 10.26
CA THR A 299 6.73 16.79 10.68
C THR A 299 7.83 17.53 11.42
N ALA A 300 8.54 16.81 12.28
CA ALA A 300 9.74 17.29 12.97
C ALA A 300 10.84 16.21 12.99
N THR A 301 12.08 16.64 12.87
CA THR A 301 13.27 15.81 13.07
C THR A 301 14.07 16.37 14.23
N VAL A 302 14.41 15.51 15.18
CA VAL A 302 15.24 15.83 16.33
C VAL A 302 16.55 15.06 16.25
N VAL A 303 17.65 15.74 16.54
CA VAL A 303 18.93 15.09 16.86
C VAL A 303 19.28 15.45 18.30
N ALA A 304 19.43 14.44 19.16
CA ALA A 304 19.79 14.61 20.56
C ALA A 304 20.97 13.71 20.90
N CYS A 305 21.92 14.24 21.67
CA CYS A 305 23.13 13.53 22.09
C CYS A 305 23.28 13.56 23.62
N ASP A 306 23.50 12.38 24.18
CA ASP A 306 23.95 12.15 25.54
C ASP A 306 25.48 12.28 25.56
N ASN A 307 25.99 13.43 25.96
CA ASN A 307 27.43 13.72 25.95
C ASN A 307 28.08 13.53 27.32
N ASP A 308 27.39 12.88 28.26
CA ASP A 308 27.82 12.53 29.61
C ASP A 308 28.02 13.65 30.64
N ASP A 309 27.36 14.81 30.48
CA ASP A 309 27.20 15.73 31.60
C ASP A 309 26.20 15.13 32.60
N THR A 310 26.69 14.69 33.76
CA THR A 310 25.89 14.12 34.87
C THR A 310 24.88 15.11 35.48
N GLY A 311 24.65 16.27 34.86
CA GLY A 311 23.69 17.27 35.32
C GLY A 311 24.13 17.94 36.62
N HIS A 312 25.42 17.83 36.97
CA HIS A 312 25.98 18.27 38.26
C HIS A 312 27.08 19.33 38.14
N GLY A 313 27.32 19.89 36.95
CA GLY A 313 28.23 21.04 36.77
C GLY A 313 29.71 20.67 36.74
N GLU A 314 30.05 19.45 36.31
CA GLU A 314 31.43 19.06 36.02
C GLU A 314 31.80 19.35 34.57
N GLN A 315 33.11 19.48 34.31
CA GLN A 315 33.73 20.04 33.09
C GLN A 315 33.65 19.12 31.84
N GLY A 316 32.54 18.41 31.66
CA GLY A 316 32.25 17.54 30.52
C GLY A 316 31.55 18.28 29.37
N PRO A 317 31.51 17.69 28.16
CA PRO A 317 30.73 18.23 27.06
C PRO A 317 29.23 18.13 27.40
N LYS A 318 28.52 19.25 27.34
CA LYS A 318 27.07 19.27 27.62
C LYS A 318 26.30 18.42 26.61
N ASP A 319 25.20 17.82 27.07
CA ASP A 319 24.19 17.24 26.20
C ASP A 319 23.73 18.25 25.15
N SER A 320 23.27 17.75 24.01
CA SER A 320 22.80 18.63 22.93
C SER A 320 21.46 18.18 22.38
N PHE A 321 20.72 19.17 21.89
CA PHE A 321 19.42 18.99 21.25
C PHE A 321 19.33 19.91 20.05
N SER A 322 18.77 19.41 18.95
CA SER A 322 18.37 20.20 17.81
C SER A 322 17.06 19.70 17.24
N ILE A 323 16.27 20.62 16.69
CA ILE A 323 14.98 20.36 16.06
C ILE A 323 14.93 21.07 14.71
N SER A 324 14.43 20.37 13.71
CA SER A 324 14.03 20.92 12.41
C SER A 324 12.57 20.58 12.16
N VAL A 325 11.77 21.58 11.80
CA VAL A 325 10.32 21.47 11.66
C VAL A 325 9.92 21.76 10.21
N SER A 326 8.91 21.04 9.71
CA SER A 326 8.39 21.16 8.34
C SER A 326 7.96 22.57 7.90
N ASN A 327 7.68 23.48 8.84
CA ASN A 327 7.39 24.89 8.55
C ASN A 327 8.64 25.75 8.27
N GLY A 328 9.83 25.12 8.21
CA GLY A 328 11.10 25.80 7.99
C GLY A 328 11.81 26.28 9.27
N TYR A 329 11.19 26.10 10.44
CA TYR A 329 11.82 26.43 11.72
C TYR A 329 12.95 25.45 12.05
N SER A 330 14.06 25.97 12.55
CA SER A 330 15.13 25.17 13.13
C SER A 330 15.73 25.84 14.35
N ALA A 331 16.10 25.03 15.34
CA ALA A 331 16.79 25.48 16.54
C ALA A 331 17.70 24.36 17.04
N GLY A 332 18.80 24.70 17.72
CA GLY A 332 19.66 23.69 18.30
C GLY A 332 20.77 24.25 19.17
N GLY A 333 21.40 23.39 19.95
CA GLY A 333 22.59 23.73 20.71
C GLY A 333 22.80 22.81 21.90
N ASN A 334 23.84 23.13 22.66
CA ASN A 334 24.09 22.52 23.96
C ASN A 334 23.00 22.92 24.95
N LEU A 335 22.59 21.98 25.80
CA LEU A 335 21.61 22.26 26.84
C LEU A 335 22.14 23.37 27.76
N GLY A 336 21.28 24.33 28.06
CA GLY A 336 21.66 25.50 28.85
C GLY A 336 22.50 26.54 28.12
N GLY A 337 22.94 26.30 26.87
CA GLY A 337 23.82 27.20 26.14
C GLY A 337 25.11 27.50 26.91
N SER A 338 25.42 28.78 27.13
CA SER A 338 26.54 29.22 27.97
C SER A 338 26.28 29.14 29.47
N ASP A 339 25.01 29.01 29.89
CA ASP A 339 24.61 29.05 31.30
C ASP A 339 24.74 27.67 31.96
N PRO A 340 24.93 27.58 33.29
CA PRO A 340 24.88 26.31 34.00
C PRO A 340 23.47 25.68 33.96
N GLY A 341 23.41 24.35 34.03
CA GLY A 341 22.16 23.58 33.92
C GLY A 341 21.72 23.41 32.47
N GLY A 342 20.41 23.23 32.24
CA GLY A 342 19.88 23.07 30.89
C GLY A 342 19.00 21.84 30.67
N GLY A 343 19.04 20.87 31.58
CA GLY A 343 18.35 19.59 31.44
C GLY A 343 19.33 18.44 31.21
N THR A 344 18.81 17.29 30.78
CA THR A 344 19.62 16.09 30.49
C THR A 344 19.01 15.28 29.36
N ILE A 345 19.86 14.63 28.59
CA ILE A 345 19.57 13.58 27.62
C ILE A 345 20.18 12.28 28.16
N GLN A 346 19.44 11.19 28.05
CA GLN A 346 19.87 9.87 28.49
C GLN A 346 19.66 8.87 27.36
N MET A 347 20.75 8.25 26.93
CA MET A 347 20.74 7.17 25.95
C MET A 347 20.77 5.82 26.66
N HIS A 348 19.83 4.95 26.33
CA HIS A 348 19.80 3.58 26.83
C HIS A 348 19.83 2.58 25.69
N LYS A 349 20.87 1.75 25.66
CA LYS A 349 20.95 0.58 24.80
C LYS A 349 20.09 -0.52 25.42
N CYS A 350 19.01 -0.90 24.73
CA CYS A 350 18.14 -2.03 25.09
C CYS A 350 17.81 -2.23 26.58
N PRO A 351 16.94 -1.41 27.17
CA PRO A 351 16.52 -1.62 28.55
C PRO A 351 15.82 -2.99 28.76
N PRO A 352 15.90 -3.59 29.96
CA PRO A 352 15.15 -4.80 30.28
C PRO A 352 13.63 -4.63 30.00
N GLY A 353 13.01 -5.62 29.35
CA GLY A 353 11.58 -5.59 28.99
C GLY A 353 11.23 -4.80 27.73
N TRP A 354 12.22 -4.47 26.88
CA TRP A 354 12.03 -3.78 25.60
C TRP A 354 12.17 -4.69 24.37
N MET A 355 12.49 -5.96 24.60
CA MET A 355 12.41 -7.05 23.62
C MET A 355 11.71 -8.23 24.31
N ASN A 356 10.56 -8.65 23.77
CA ASN A 356 9.87 -9.88 24.14
C ASN A 356 9.83 -10.84 22.94
#